data_AF-A0A0W7XA10-F1
#
_entry.id   AF-A0A0W7XA10-F1
#
_cell.length_a   1.000
_cell.length_b   1.000
_cell.length_c   1.000
_cell.angle_alpha   90.00
_cell.angle_beta   90.00
_cell.angle_gamma   90.00
#
_symmetry.space_group_name_H-M   'P 1'
#
loop_
_entity.id
_entity.type
_entity.pdbx_description
1 polymer ?
#
loop_
_entity_poly.entity_id
_entity_poly.type
_entity_poly.pdbx_seq_one_letter_code
_entity_poly.pdbx_strand_id
1 'polypeptide(L)'
;MFNYSDRFPTGTPLPQGHLTAAPWGLGRLAPYPSIEPPTYARVELDPGTQTARYLDARGHLVMAPGHGTSSGTNPPTGTTGQGDRNGDAPDNDTGNDTDQ
;
A
#
# COMPACT_ATOMS: atom_id res chain seq x y z
N MET A 1 -26.22 19.80 -3.82
CA MET A 1 -26.67 19.39 -5.16
C MET A 1 -25.44 19.44 -6.08
N PHE A 2 -24.99 18.31 -6.62
CA PHE A 2 -23.78 18.28 -7.46
C PHE A 2 -24.14 18.69 -8.89
N ASN A 3 -23.54 19.77 -9.37
CA ASN A 3 -23.96 20.48 -10.60
C ASN A 3 -23.58 19.77 -11.91
N TYR A 4 -23.01 18.56 -11.84
CA TYR A 4 -22.40 17.85 -13.00
C TYR A 4 -22.61 16.33 -12.95
N SER A 5 -23.59 15.84 -12.20
CA SER A 5 -23.88 14.40 -12.08
C SER A 5 -24.27 13.72 -13.40
N ASP A 6 -24.71 14.52 -14.38
CA ASP A 6 -25.06 14.16 -15.74
C ASP A 6 -23.87 13.86 -16.66
N ARG A 7 -22.63 14.18 -16.23
CA ARG A 7 -21.40 13.88 -17.00
C ARG A 7 -20.78 12.54 -16.67
N PHE A 8 -21.32 11.80 -15.70
CA PHE A 8 -20.88 10.43 -15.46
C PHE A 8 -21.45 9.54 -16.56
N PRO A 9 -20.61 8.84 -17.35
CA PRO A 9 -21.11 7.89 -18.34
C PRO A 9 -21.83 6.77 -17.59
N THR A 10 -23.17 6.83 -17.59
CA THR A 10 -24.06 5.82 -16.98
C THR A 10 -24.49 4.75 -17.98
N GLY A 11 -24.09 4.89 -19.25
CA GLY A 11 -24.32 3.90 -20.29
C GLY A 11 -23.26 2.81 -20.30
N THR A 12 -23.64 1.61 -20.77
CA THR A 12 -22.69 0.57 -21.12
C THR A 12 -21.75 1.13 -22.20
N PRO A 13 -20.41 1.15 -22.00
CA PRO A 13 -19.50 1.67 -23.01
C PRO A 13 -19.70 0.89 -24.30
N LEU A 14 -20.04 1.59 -25.39
CA LEU A 14 -20.05 0.98 -26.71
C LEU A 14 -18.60 0.58 -27.04
N PRO A 15 -18.34 -0.67 -27.47
CA PRO A 15 -16.99 -1.06 -27.84
C PRO A 15 -16.55 -0.24 -29.07
N GLN A 16 -15.79 0.83 -28.83
CA GLN A 16 -15.33 1.78 -29.85
C GLN A 16 -14.22 1.22 -30.74
N GLY A 17 -13.97 -0.09 -30.72
CA GLY A 17 -12.92 -0.76 -31.48
C GLY A 17 -11.49 -0.43 -31.03
N HIS A 18 -11.33 0.43 -30.02
CA HIS A 18 -10.04 0.79 -29.46
C HIS A 18 -9.66 -0.17 -28.34
N LEU A 19 -8.49 -0.80 -28.45
CA LEU A 19 -7.90 -1.56 -27.36
C LEU A 19 -7.43 -0.56 -26.30
N THR A 20 -8.04 -0.59 -25.13
CA THR A 20 -7.48 0.09 -23.95
C THR A 20 -6.20 -0.64 -23.57
N ALA A 21 -5.06 0.04 -23.67
CA ALA A 21 -3.80 -0.50 -23.20
C ALA A 21 -3.93 -0.82 -21.71
N ALA A 22 -3.39 -1.97 -21.29
CA ALA A 22 -3.34 -2.31 -19.88
C ALA A 22 -2.65 -1.17 -19.11
N PRO A 23 -3.19 -0.72 -17.97
CA PRO A 23 -2.53 0.29 -17.16
C PRO A 23 -1.10 -0.16 -16.82
N TRP A 24 -0.12 0.70 -17.07
CA TRP A 24 1.30 0.36 -16.91
C TRP A 24 1.64 -0.12 -15.49
N GLY A 25 0.91 0.36 -14.48
CA GLY A 25 1.08 -0.05 -13.08
C GLY A 25 0.67 -1.50 -12.81
N LEU A 26 -0.19 -2.10 -13.63
CA LEU A 26 -0.65 -3.48 -13.43
C LEU A 26 0.50 -4.50 -13.58
N GLY A 27 1.44 -4.22 -14.48
CA GLY A 27 2.64 -5.04 -14.67
C GLY A 27 3.66 -4.92 -13.53
N ARG A 28 3.43 -4.02 -12.56
CA ARG A 28 4.29 -3.80 -11.39
C ARG A 28 3.68 -4.32 -10.09
N LEU A 29 2.46 -4.85 -10.12
CA LEU A 29 1.89 -5.51 -8.95
C LEU A 29 2.66 -6.79 -8.65
N ALA A 30 3.21 -6.86 -7.44
CA ALA A 30 3.74 -8.08 -6.87
C ALA A 30 2.82 -8.53 -5.72
N PRO A 31 2.75 -9.84 -5.42
CA PRO A 31 2.14 -10.29 -4.19
C PRO A 31 2.75 -9.57 -2.99
N TYR A 32 1.90 -9.21 -2.02
CA TYR A 32 2.40 -8.68 -0.76
C TYR A 32 3.35 -9.71 -0.13
N PRO A 33 4.53 -9.30 0.40
CA PRO A 33 5.46 -10.22 1.01
C PRO A 33 4.80 -11.07 2.08
N SER A 34 5.18 -12.34 2.17
CA SER A 34 4.73 -13.20 3.27
C SER A 34 5.24 -12.65 4.59
N ILE A 35 4.34 -12.37 5.53
CA ILE A 35 4.69 -12.00 6.89
C ILE A 35 4.90 -13.29 7.68
N GLU A 36 6.01 -13.40 8.41
CA GLU A 36 6.21 -14.49 9.37
C GLU A 36 5.15 -14.39 10.48
N PRO A 37 4.49 -15.50 10.85
CA PRO A 37 3.52 -15.47 11.93
C PRO A 37 4.17 -14.99 13.23
N PRO A 38 3.49 -14.14 14.02
CA PRO A 38 4.03 -13.66 15.27
C PRO A 38 4.30 -14.81 16.25
N THR A 39 5.33 -14.67 17.08
CA THR A 39 5.69 -15.66 18.10
C THR A 39 4.65 -15.77 19.22
N TYR A 40 3.71 -14.83 19.32
CA TYR A 40 2.62 -14.84 20.31
C TYR A 40 1.30 -15.33 19.69
N ALA A 41 0.48 -15.99 20.50
CA ALA A 41 -0.86 -16.48 20.12
C ALA A 41 -1.98 -15.52 20.58
N ARG A 42 -1.79 -14.81 21.70
CA ARG A 42 -2.75 -13.83 22.22
C ARG A 42 -2.04 -12.69 22.94
N VAL A 43 -2.66 -11.52 22.92
CA VAL A 43 -2.27 -10.35 23.72
C VAL A 43 -3.37 -10.01 24.72
N GLU A 44 -2.98 -9.70 25.95
CA GLU A 44 -3.88 -9.29 27.03
C GLU A 44 -3.42 -7.97 27.65
N LEU A 45 -4.34 -7.23 28.26
CA LEU A 45 -4.01 -6.02 29.03
C LEU A 45 -3.71 -6.41 30.47
N ASP A 46 -2.54 -6.03 30.98
CA ASP A 46 -2.25 -6.12 32.41
C ASP A 46 -3.05 -5.03 33.16
N PRO A 47 -3.93 -5.39 34.10
CA PRO A 47 -4.76 -4.39 34.78
C PRO A 47 -3.97 -3.51 35.75
N GLY A 48 -2.82 -3.96 36.26
CA GLY A 48 -2.01 -3.22 37.22
C GLY A 48 -1.07 -2.22 36.55
N THR A 49 -0.42 -2.62 35.45
CA THR A 49 0.53 -1.76 34.74
C THR A 49 -0.09 -1.05 33.54
N GLN A 50 -1.28 -1.45 33.09
CA GLN A 50 -1.91 -0.98 31.86
C GLN A 50 -1.01 -1.20 30.62
N THR A 51 -0.26 -2.31 30.60
CA THR A 51 0.62 -2.69 29.49
C THR A 51 0.19 -4.00 28.84
N ALA A 52 0.58 -4.22 27.59
CA ALA A 52 0.33 -5.46 26.88
C ALA A 52 1.16 -6.64 27.44
N ARG A 53 0.52 -7.82 27.53
CA ARG A 53 1.13 -9.12 27.85
C ARG A 53 0.98 -10.04 26.65
N TYR A 54 2.10 -10.48 26.09
CA TYR A 54 2.13 -11.38 24.94
C TYR A 54 2.26 -12.81 25.44
N LEU A 55 1.37 -13.70 24.99
CA LEU A 55 1.29 -15.09 25.46
C LEU A 55 1.50 -16.05 24.29
N ASP A 56 2.32 -17.09 24.48
CA ASP A 56 2.39 -18.21 23.55
C ASP A 56 1.12 -19.07 23.59
N ALA A 57 1.04 -20.09 22.73
CA ALA A 57 -0.09 -21.01 22.68
C ALA A 57 -0.28 -21.85 23.97
N ARG A 58 0.73 -21.88 24.85
CA ARG A 58 0.70 -22.56 26.15
C ARG A 58 0.40 -21.61 27.31
N GLY A 59 0.26 -20.30 27.05
CA GLY A 59 0.01 -19.27 28.05
C GLY A 59 1.25 -18.74 28.74
N HIS A 60 2.46 -19.00 28.23
CA HIS A 60 3.68 -18.41 28.77
C HIS A 60 3.91 -17.00 28.21
N LEU A 61 4.45 -16.12 29.04
CA LEU A 61 4.87 -14.79 28.59
C LEU A 61 6.01 -14.92 27.58
N VAL A 62 5.83 -14.29 26.42
CA VAL A 62 6.87 -14.11 25.41
C VAL A 62 7.25 -12.65 25.30
N MET A 63 8.44 -12.39 24.75
CA MET A 63 8.87 -11.03 24.46
C MET A 63 7.86 -10.37 23.51
N ALA A 64 7.56 -9.09 23.75
CA ALA A 64 6.85 -8.29 22.78
C ALA A 64 7.61 -8.35 21.44
N PRO A 65 6.90 -8.42 20.31
CA PRO A 65 7.55 -8.26 19.02
C PRO A 65 8.32 -6.94 19.03
N GLY A 66 9.50 -6.93 18.41
CA GLY A 66 10.19 -5.68 18.14
C GLY A 66 9.22 -4.75 17.40
N HIS A 67 9.18 -3.48 17.80
CA HIS A 67 8.46 -2.50 17.01
C HIS A 67 9.11 -2.46 15.63
N GLY A 68 8.33 -2.63 14.57
CA GLY A 68 8.83 -2.40 13.22
C GLY A 68 9.39 -0.98 13.18
N THR A 69 10.70 -0.85 12.97
CA THR A 69 11.23 0.41 12.47
C THR A 69 10.70 0.49 11.05
N SER A 70 9.74 1.38 10.81
CA SER A 70 9.15 1.66 9.49
C SER A 70 10.15 1.37 8.38
N SER A 71 9.87 0.36 7.55
CA SER A 71 10.63 0.18 6.31
C SER A 71 10.02 1.11 5.28
N GLY A 72 10.26 2.41 5.46
CA GLY A 72 9.94 3.39 4.44
C GLY A 72 10.68 3.01 3.16
N THR A 73 9.94 2.48 2.18
CA THR A 73 10.49 2.31 0.85
C THR A 73 10.24 3.60 0.09
N ASN A 74 11.31 4.22 -0.40
CA ASN A 74 11.25 5.31 -1.38
C ASN A 74 11.62 4.73 -2.75
N PRO A 75 10.78 3.88 -3.38
CA PRO A 75 11.04 3.49 -4.76
C PRO A 75 10.96 4.75 -5.63
N PRO A 76 11.97 5.05 -6.47
CA PRO A 76 11.88 6.17 -7.39
C PRO A 76 10.74 5.93 -8.37
N THR A 77 9.65 6.68 -8.23
CA THR A 77 8.59 6.75 -9.24
C THR A 77 9.01 7.80 -10.25
N GLY A 78 9.92 7.43 -11.15
CA GLY A 78 10.22 8.28 -12.31
C GLY A 78 9.06 8.23 -13.29
N THR A 79 8.37 9.35 -13.47
CA THR A 79 7.51 9.56 -14.64
C THR A 79 8.41 9.98 -15.79
N THR A 80 8.54 9.14 -16.82
CA THR A 80 9.17 9.60 -18.05
C THR A 80 8.24 10.65 -18.65
N GLY A 81 8.70 11.90 -18.77
CA GLY A 81 7.94 13.00 -19.34
C GLY A 81 7.30 12.58 -20.67
N GLN A 82 5.99 12.37 -20.64
CA GLN A 82 5.21 12.07 -21.84
C GLN A 82 4.78 13.42 -22.41
N GLY A 83 5.55 13.93 -23.35
CA GLY A 83 5.22 15.12 -24.08
C GLY A 83 6.36 15.58 -24.97
N ASP A 84 6.67 14.81 -26.02
CA ASP A 84 7.29 15.15 -27.31
C ASP A 84 8.40 16.24 -27.36
N ARG A 85 8.97 16.61 -26.22
CA ARG A 85 9.93 17.71 -26.06
C ARG A 85 11.27 17.11 -25.72
N ASN A 86 12.13 17.13 -26.73
CA ASN A 86 13.52 16.74 -26.64
C ASN A 86 14.22 17.71 -25.66
N GLY A 87 14.27 17.37 -24.36
CA GLY A 87 14.96 18.19 -23.36
C GLY A 87 14.40 18.17 -21.93
N ASP A 88 13.22 17.61 -21.68
CA ASP A 88 12.68 17.57 -20.31
C ASP A 88 13.34 16.44 -19.50
N ALA A 89 14.06 16.82 -18.43
CA ALA A 89 14.56 15.86 -17.46
C ALA A 89 13.37 15.16 -16.77
N PRO A 90 13.46 13.84 -16.48
CA PRO A 90 12.39 13.14 -15.78
C PRO A 90 12.12 13.81 -14.43
N ASP A 91 10.85 14.11 -14.14
CA ASP A 91 10.44 14.47 -12.80
C ASP A 91 10.56 13.21 -11.92
N ASN A 92 11.39 13.32 -10.90
CA ASN A 92 11.49 12.28 -9.88
C ASN A 92 10.56 12.69 -8.75
N ASP A 93 9.32 12.22 -8.81
CA ASP A 93 8.47 12.23 -7.63
C ASP A 93 8.99 11.19 -6.65
N THR A 94 9.20 11.61 -5.40
CA THR A 94 9.47 10.71 -4.28
C THR A 94 8.17 10.48 -3.54
N GLY A 95 7.58 9.30 -3.69
CA GLY A 95 6.53 8.80 -2.79
C GLY A 95 7.16 8.22 -1.53
N ASN A 96 6.60 8.53 -0.36
CA ASN A 96 6.95 7.88 0.89
C ASN A 96 5.77 6.98 1.31
N ASP A 97 5.94 5.67 1.15
CA ASP A 97 5.01 4.68 1.67
C ASP A 97 5.47 4.29 3.08
N THR A 98 4.70 4.69 4.08
CA THR A 98 4.94 4.34 5.48
C THR A 98 3.87 3.36 5.93
N ASP A 99 4.26 2.12 6.21
CA ASP A 99 3.44 1.16 6.93
C ASP A 99 3.53 1.45 8.44
N GLN A 100 2.47 2.04 9.00
CA GLN A 100 2.24 2.10 10.45
C GLN A 100 1.33 0.96 10.86
#